data_AF-A0A5N6TJH7-F1
#
_entry.id   AF-A0A5N6TJH7-F1
#
_cell.length_a   1.000
_cell.length_b   1.000
_cell.length_c   1.000
_cell.angle_alpha   90.00
_cell.angle_beta   90.00
_cell.angle_gamma   90.00
#
_symmetry.space_group_name_H-M   'P 1'
#
loop_
_entity.id
_entity.type
_entity.pdbx_description
1 polymer ?
#
loop_
_entity_poly.entity_id
_entity_poly.type
_entity_poly.pdbx_seq_one_letter_code
_entity_poly.pdbx_strand_id
1 'polypeptide(L)'
;MIMGMIKRKLSQLTRDTHINQFREQFFIPELPVILPRRYFCSLPAFQRWFQSSGYGRNATKLNTAYLEQHSAQTIVPLELTQPLSNAGESDISFRHFHAPLGLFLEWIRAAETSSQSTRLYLAQCQLSDLPHILRDDFPLPELVAQTGKGDVYDTNVWIGYPPTYTPLHRDPNPNLFAQLAGRKIVRLLAPNNGQALFASVRRELGQSGGREAAAFRGAEMMQGQERTLLEKAVWNDSSEVVGSGREFVGYEAELEAGDGIFIPKGWWHSIKGVGEGVTASVGVFPW
;
A
#
# COMPACT_ATOMS: atom_id res chain seq x y z
N MET A 1 7.00 23.73 -12.88
CA MET A 1 6.16 22.68 -13.50
C MET A 1 6.83 21.36 -13.21
N ILE A 2 6.24 20.54 -12.33
CA ILE A 2 6.74 19.20 -12.02
C ILE A 2 6.46 18.30 -13.23
N MET A 3 7.52 17.74 -13.83
CA MET A 3 7.40 16.71 -14.85
C MET A 3 6.96 15.38 -14.22
N GLY A 4 6.14 14.63 -14.96
CA GLY A 4 5.66 13.31 -14.55
C GLY A 4 6.77 12.24 -14.55
N MET A 5 6.48 11.11 -13.92
CA MET A 5 7.37 9.95 -13.88
C MET A 5 7.20 9.07 -15.13
N ILE A 6 8.31 8.71 -15.78
CA ILE A 6 8.34 7.69 -16.84
C ILE A 6 8.26 6.31 -16.19
N LYS A 7 7.29 5.49 -16.61
CA LYS A 7 6.98 4.20 -16.00
C LYS A 7 7.52 3.04 -16.83
N ARG A 8 8.29 2.17 -16.20
CA ARG A 8 8.69 0.86 -16.76
C ARG A 8 7.93 -0.25 -16.05
N LYS A 9 7.70 -1.37 -16.73
CA LYS A 9 7.15 -2.56 -16.06
C LYS A 9 8.20 -3.16 -15.12
N LEU A 10 7.79 -3.49 -13.89
CA LEU A 10 8.67 -4.18 -12.96
C LEU A 10 8.87 -5.65 -13.36
N SER A 11 10.05 -6.22 -13.08
CA SER A 11 10.34 -7.63 -13.28
C SER A 11 9.46 -8.52 -12.38
N GLN A 12 9.19 -9.74 -12.85
CA GLN A 12 8.41 -10.73 -12.11
C GLN A 12 9.18 -12.06 -12.06
N LEU A 13 9.23 -12.67 -10.87
CA LEU A 13 9.81 -13.99 -10.66
C LEU A 13 8.99 -15.09 -11.33
N THR A 14 9.68 -16.14 -11.75
CA THR A 14 9.05 -17.39 -12.20
C THR A 14 8.72 -18.27 -11.00
N ARG A 15 7.76 -19.20 -11.15
CA ARG A 15 7.35 -20.12 -10.08
C ARG A 15 8.48 -21.01 -9.56
N ASP A 16 9.47 -21.26 -10.40
CA ASP A 16 10.62 -22.11 -10.08
C ASP A 16 11.76 -21.35 -9.37
N THR A 17 11.56 -20.06 -9.05
CA THR A 17 12.57 -19.26 -8.35
C THR A 17 12.78 -19.79 -6.94
N HIS A 18 13.97 -20.34 -6.69
CA HIS A 18 14.37 -20.78 -5.36
C HIS A 18 14.71 -19.60 -4.44
N ILE A 19 14.58 -19.82 -3.13
CA ILE A 19 14.86 -18.78 -2.13
C ILE A 19 16.28 -18.21 -2.21
N ASN A 20 17.27 -19.05 -2.55
CA ASN A 20 18.65 -18.62 -2.76
C ASN A 20 18.77 -17.68 -3.95
N GLN A 21 18.05 -17.96 -5.04
CA GLN A 21 18.02 -17.09 -6.21
C GLN A 21 17.38 -15.74 -5.87
N PHE A 22 16.26 -15.73 -5.13
CA PHE A 22 15.66 -14.49 -4.63
C PHE A 22 16.65 -13.70 -3.76
N ARG A 23 17.34 -14.40 -2.85
CA ARG A 23 18.33 -13.79 -1.95
C ARG A 23 19.45 -13.09 -2.72
N GLU A 24 20.07 -13.81 -3.65
CA GLU A 24 21.25 -13.34 -4.40
C GLU A 24 20.91 -12.29 -5.45
N GLN A 25 19.76 -12.40 -6.12
CA GLN A 25 19.42 -11.53 -7.25
C GLN A 25 18.59 -10.29 -6.85
N PHE A 26 17.88 -10.33 -5.72
CA PHE A 26 16.93 -9.27 -5.35
C PHE A 26 17.11 -8.76 -3.93
N PHE A 27 17.20 -9.64 -2.93
CA PHE A 27 17.30 -9.23 -1.54
C PHE A 27 18.64 -8.54 -1.23
N ILE A 28 19.77 -9.22 -1.49
CA ILE A 28 21.12 -8.67 -1.26
C ILE A 28 21.40 -7.44 -2.14
N PRO A 29 21.04 -7.44 -3.45
CA PRO A 29 21.24 -6.26 -4.30
C PRO A 29 20.25 -5.12 -4.08
N GLU A 30 19.27 -5.30 -3.18
CA GLU A 30 18.19 -4.35 -2.91
C GLU A 30 17.42 -3.93 -4.17
N LEU A 31 16.98 -4.92 -4.95
CA LEU A 31 16.20 -4.74 -6.17
C LEU A 31 14.74 -5.18 -6.00
N PRO A 32 13.75 -4.35 -6.40
CA PRO A 32 12.35 -4.70 -6.28
C PRO A 32 11.97 -5.75 -7.31
N VAL A 33 11.02 -6.60 -6.94
CA VAL A 33 10.54 -7.65 -7.83
C VAL A 33 9.13 -8.10 -7.46
N ILE A 34 8.30 -8.38 -8.45
CA ILE A 34 7.00 -9.04 -8.26
C ILE A 34 7.26 -10.53 -8.05
N LEU A 35 6.66 -11.11 -7.01
CA LEU A 35 6.71 -12.55 -6.75
C LEU A 35 5.89 -13.32 -7.81
N PRO A 36 6.00 -14.66 -7.87
CA PRO A 36 5.14 -15.44 -8.76
C PRO A 36 3.65 -15.16 -8.51
N ARG A 37 2.84 -15.11 -9.57
CA ARG A 37 1.41 -14.80 -9.42
C ARG A 37 0.71 -15.78 -8.46
N ARG A 38 -0.16 -15.23 -7.62
CA ARG A 38 -0.91 -15.94 -6.58
C ARG A 38 -0.02 -16.60 -5.51
N TYR A 39 1.20 -16.11 -5.28
CA TYR A 39 2.12 -16.62 -4.26
C TYR A 39 1.50 -16.81 -2.87
N PHE A 40 0.61 -15.90 -2.46
CA PHE A 40 0.00 -15.87 -1.13
C PHE A 40 -1.41 -16.49 -1.06
N CYS A 41 -1.88 -17.15 -2.12
CA CYS A 41 -3.26 -17.67 -2.15
C CYS A 41 -3.53 -18.86 -1.20
N SER A 42 -2.48 -19.49 -0.68
CA SER A 42 -2.56 -20.57 0.31
C SER A 42 -2.65 -20.08 1.76
N LEU A 43 -2.44 -18.78 2.01
CA LEU A 43 -2.51 -18.24 3.36
C LEU A 43 -3.94 -18.38 3.92
N PRO A 44 -4.11 -18.77 5.20
CA PRO A 44 -5.44 -18.82 5.81
C PRO A 44 -6.16 -17.46 5.74
N ALA A 45 -5.45 -16.34 5.91
CA ALA A 45 -6.03 -14.99 5.79
C ALA A 45 -6.65 -14.74 4.41
N PHE A 46 -6.00 -15.22 3.34
CA PHE A 46 -6.52 -15.13 1.98
C PHE A 46 -7.87 -15.84 1.83
N GLN A 47 -8.04 -16.98 2.51
CA GLN A 47 -9.22 -17.84 2.40
C GLN A 47 -10.33 -17.49 3.40
N ARG A 48 -9.97 -17.03 4.59
CA ARG A 48 -10.88 -16.83 5.72
C ARG A 48 -11.39 -15.41 5.83
N TRP A 49 -10.55 -14.42 5.52
CA TRP A 49 -10.93 -13.01 5.72
C TRP A 49 -11.79 -12.46 4.58
N PHE A 50 -11.84 -13.15 3.43
CA PHE A 50 -12.53 -12.66 2.24
C PHE A 50 -13.47 -13.72 1.67
N GLN A 51 -14.51 -13.25 0.99
CA GLN A 51 -15.47 -14.08 0.26
C GLN A 51 -15.65 -13.50 -1.15
N SER A 52 -16.09 -14.35 -2.08
CA SER A 52 -16.57 -13.86 -3.37
C SER A 52 -17.81 -12.99 -3.16
N SER A 53 -17.85 -11.80 -3.78
CA SER A 53 -19.00 -10.90 -3.65
C SER A 53 -20.22 -11.35 -4.47
N GLY A 54 -20.07 -12.34 -5.37
CA GLY A 54 -21.12 -12.76 -6.31
C GLY A 54 -21.45 -11.73 -7.41
N TYR A 55 -20.93 -10.49 -7.29
CA TYR A 55 -21.09 -9.40 -8.25
C TYR A 55 -19.76 -9.12 -8.95
N GLY A 56 -19.73 -9.18 -10.28
CA GLY A 56 -18.49 -8.98 -11.05
C GLY A 56 -17.53 -10.17 -10.95
N ARG A 57 -16.71 -10.36 -12.00
CA ARG A 57 -15.91 -11.59 -12.14
C ARG A 57 -14.81 -11.76 -11.07
N ASN A 58 -14.40 -10.68 -10.39
CA ASN A 58 -13.25 -10.64 -9.48
C ASN A 58 -13.47 -9.83 -8.19
N ALA A 59 -14.69 -9.37 -7.89
CA ALA A 59 -14.89 -8.54 -6.71
C ALA A 59 -14.93 -9.41 -5.44
N THR A 60 -14.15 -8.99 -4.45
CA THR A 60 -14.04 -9.62 -3.14
C THR A 60 -14.76 -8.77 -2.11
N LYS A 61 -15.49 -9.42 -1.21
CA LYS A 61 -16.05 -8.79 -0.01
C LYS A 61 -15.34 -9.28 1.22
N LEU A 62 -15.40 -8.50 2.30
CA LEU A 62 -14.84 -8.91 3.57
C LEU A 62 -15.75 -9.96 4.22
N ASN A 63 -15.17 -11.03 4.77
CA ASN A 63 -15.89 -12.03 5.55
C ASN A 63 -16.21 -11.47 6.94
N THR A 64 -17.15 -10.54 7.00
CA THR A 64 -17.48 -9.85 8.25
C THR A 64 -18.03 -10.81 9.32
N ALA A 65 -18.76 -11.86 8.93
CA ALA A 65 -19.24 -12.88 9.86
C ALA A 65 -18.10 -13.63 10.59
N TYR A 66 -16.94 -13.81 9.96
CA TYR A 66 -15.75 -14.38 10.61
C TYR A 66 -15.04 -13.34 11.48
N LEU A 67 -14.81 -12.13 10.95
CA LEU A 67 -14.05 -11.09 11.66
C LEU A 67 -14.81 -10.53 12.88
N GLU A 68 -16.14 -10.46 12.82
CA GLU A 68 -16.98 -9.95 13.93
C GLU A 68 -16.93 -10.84 15.17
N GLN A 69 -16.70 -12.14 15.01
CA GLN A 69 -16.54 -13.06 16.15
C GLN A 69 -15.37 -12.66 17.05
N HIS A 70 -14.47 -11.81 16.54
CA HIS A 70 -13.25 -11.37 17.19
C HIS A 70 -13.16 -9.84 17.32
N SER A 71 -14.23 -9.08 17.01
CA SER A 71 -14.16 -7.62 16.92
C SER A 71 -14.50 -6.85 18.20
N ALA A 72 -15.20 -7.48 19.16
CA ALA A 72 -15.82 -6.78 20.30
C ALA A 72 -14.85 -6.03 21.23
N GLN A 73 -13.60 -6.48 21.33
CA GLN A 73 -12.55 -5.85 22.16
C GLN A 73 -11.35 -5.36 21.34
N THR A 74 -11.44 -5.44 20.01
CA THR A 74 -10.32 -5.12 19.13
C THR A 74 -10.43 -3.66 18.72
N ILE A 75 -9.45 -2.85 19.11
CA ILE A 75 -9.31 -1.46 18.71
C ILE A 75 -8.27 -1.39 17.59
N VAL A 76 -8.62 -0.76 16.48
CA VAL A 76 -7.76 -0.66 15.28
C VAL A 76 -7.54 0.80 14.87
N PRO A 77 -6.39 1.14 14.26
CA PRO A 77 -6.17 2.43 13.65
C PRO A 77 -6.97 2.57 12.35
N LEU A 78 -7.70 3.68 12.24
CA LEU A 78 -8.51 4.04 11.09
C LEU A 78 -8.13 5.42 10.57
N GLU A 79 -8.11 5.53 9.26
CA GLU A 79 -7.99 6.79 8.52
C GLU A 79 -9.35 7.14 7.92
N LEU A 80 -9.86 8.32 8.28
CA LEU A 80 -11.09 8.90 7.75
C LEU A 80 -10.75 9.99 6.74
N THR A 81 -11.22 9.82 5.51
CA THR A 81 -11.16 10.84 4.46
C THR A 81 -12.57 11.27 4.06
N GLN A 82 -12.82 12.57 4.04
CA GLN A 82 -14.12 13.15 3.67
C GLN A 82 -13.93 14.41 2.80
N PRO A 83 -14.80 14.66 1.80
CA PRO A 83 -14.79 15.92 1.06
C PRO A 83 -15.04 17.12 1.98
N LEU A 84 -14.32 18.22 1.78
CA LEU A 84 -14.65 19.49 2.44
C LEU A 84 -15.79 20.17 1.67
N SER A 85 -16.90 20.44 2.36
CA SER A 85 -18.13 20.94 1.76
C SER A 85 -18.06 22.35 1.15
N ASN A 86 -16.97 23.10 1.38
CA ASN A 86 -16.86 24.54 1.03
C ASN A 86 -15.59 24.91 0.22
N ALA A 87 -14.83 23.96 -0.30
CA ALA A 87 -13.64 24.22 -1.12
C ALA A 87 -13.75 23.47 -2.45
N GLY A 88 -13.01 23.92 -3.49
CA GLY A 88 -13.03 23.30 -4.81
C GLY A 88 -12.75 21.78 -4.77
N GLU A 89 -13.06 21.08 -5.86
CA GLU A 89 -13.13 19.59 -5.98
C GLU A 89 -11.94 18.77 -5.43
N SER A 90 -10.84 19.39 -5.00
CA SER A 90 -9.61 18.73 -4.53
C SER A 90 -9.34 18.77 -3.03
N ASP A 91 -10.13 19.50 -2.22
CA ASP A 91 -9.85 19.65 -0.79
C ASP A 91 -10.55 18.57 0.06
N ILE A 92 -9.73 17.74 0.70
CA ILE A 92 -10.17 16.65 1.58
C ILE A 92 -9.82 16.95 3.03
N SER A 93 -10.69 16.54 3.95
CA SER A 93 -10.39 16.41 5.36
C SER A 93 -9.87 15.00 5.62
N PHE A 94 -8.76 14.91 6.35
CA PHE A 94 -8.15 13.65 6.78
C PHE A 94 -8.07 13.61 8.31
N ARG A 95 -8.39 12.46 8.90
CA ARG A 95 -8.26 12.20 10.35
C ARG A 95 -7.77 10.77 10.59
N HIS A 96 -6.74 10.63 11.41
CA HIS A 96 -6.30 9.35 11.94
C HIS A 96 -6.79 9.19 13.38
N PHE A 97 -7.40 8.04 13.71
CA PHE A 97 -7.96 7.77 15.04
C PHE A 97 -8.05 6.26 15.29
N HIS A 98 -8.21 5.87 16.55
CA HIS A 98 -8.45 4.48 16.92
C HIS A 98 -9.94 4.26 17.22
N ALA A 99 -10.49 3.13 16.77
CA ALA A 99 -11.88 2.77 17.01
C ALA A 99 -12.08 1.24 17.06
N PRO A 100 -13.21 0.75 17.59
CA PRO A 100 -13.53 -0.67 17.54
C PRO A 100 -13.56 -1.20 16.12
N LEU A 101 -12.99 -2.39 15.90
CA LEU A 101 -12.99 -3.08 14.60
C LEU A 101 -14.41 -3.23 14.05
N GLY A 102 -15.40 -3.46 14.92
CA GLY A 102 -16.82 -3.52 14.54
C GLY A 102 -17.31 -2.30 13.76
N LEU A 103 -16.87 -1.09 14.11
CA LEU A 103 -17.24 0.14 13.40
C LEU A 103 -16.75 0.11 11.95
N PHE A 104 -15.53 -0.37 11.73
CA PHE A 104 -14.98 -0.52 10.37
C PHE A 104 -15.72 -1.60 9.58
N LEU A 105 -16.05 -2.73 10.21
CA LEU A 105 -16.80 -3.83 9.59
C LEU A 105 -18.22 -3.41 9.18
N GLU A 106 -18.88 -2.59 10.00
CA GLU A 106 -20.18 -1.99 9.66
C GLU A 106 -20.07 -1.04 8.46
N TRP A 107 -19.09 -0.14 8.50
CA TRP A 107 -18.88 0.82 7.41
C TRP A 107 -18.55 0.12 6.08
N ILE A 108 -17.67 -0.89 6.08
CA ILE A 108 -17.24 -1.53 4.83
C ILE A 108 -18.39 -2.32 4.18
N ARG A 109 -19.28 -2.92 4.97
CA ARG A 109 -20.53 -3.52 4.44
C ARG A 109 -21.42 -2.49 3.76
N ALA A 110 -21.58 -1.31 4.37
CA ALA A 110 -22.38 -0.25 3.77
C ALA A 110 -21.75 0.30 2.48
N ALA A 111 -20.42 0.36 2.42
CA ALA A 111 -19.67 0.79 1.24
C ALA A 111 -19.79 -0.19 0.05
N GLU A 112 -20.05 -1.48 0.29
CA GLU A 112 -20.32 -2.46 -0.76
C GLU A 112 -21.67 -2.26 -1.45
N THR A 113 -22.67 -1.74 -0.73
CA THR A 113 -24.04 -1.59 -1.27
C THR A 113 -24.36 -0.18 -1.73
N SER A 114 -23.57 0.82 -1.34
CA SER A 114 -23.88 2.23 -1.58
C SER A 114 -22.64 3.10 -1.68
N SER A 115 -22.69 4.08 -2.59
CA SER A 115 -21.62 5.06 -2.73
C SER A 115 -21.51 5.92 -1.48
N GLN A 116 -20.39 5.79 -0.76
CA GLN A 116 -20.10 6.58 0.42
C GLN A 116 -19.27 7.81 0.04
N SER A 117 -19.73 9.00 0.45
CA SER A 117 -18.93 10.23 0.40
C SER A 117 -17.74 10.17 1.35
N THR A 118 -17.91 9.47 2.47
CA THR A 118 -16.91 9.27 3.50
C THR A 118 -16.17 7.95 3.31
N ARG A 119 -14.84 7.98 3.45
CA ARG A 119 -13.97 6.81 3.30
C ARG A 119 -13.27 6.48 4.61
N LEU A 120 -13.46 5.25 5.10
CA LEU A 120 -12.60 4.67 6.13
C LEU A 120 -11.58 3.74 5.49
N TYR A 121 -10.36 3.80 6.00
CA TYR A 121 -9.27 2.90 5.64
C TYR A 121 -8.64 2.38 6.91
N LEU A 122 -8.68 1.08 7.13
CA LEU A 122 -7.86 0.44 8.16
C LEU A 122 -6.43 0.46 7.63
N ALA A 123 -5.56 1.24 8.27
CA ALA A 123 -4.24 1.54 7.76
C ALA A 123 -3.19 1.39 8.85
N GLN A 124 -2.06 0.76 8.50
CA GLN A 124 -0.96 0.52 9.44
C GLN A 124 -1.43 -0.15 10.75
N CYS A 125 -2.43 -1.03 10.65
CA CYS A 125 -2.86 -1.83 11.79
C CYS A 125 -1.83 -2.94 11.98
N GLN A 126 -1.14 -2.94 13.11
CA GLN A 126 -0.19 -4.01 13.36
C GLN A 126 -0.97 -5.31 13.48
N LEU A 127 -0.45 -6.36 12.85
CA LEU A 127 -1.00 -7.71 13.00
C LEU A 127 -1.03 -8.07 14.50
N SER A 128 -0.03 -7.63 15.26
CA SER A 128 0.07 -7.84 16.71
C SER A 128 -1.12 -7.28 17.52
N ASP A 129 -1.78 -6.21 17.04
CA ASP A 129 -2.96 -5.58 17.62
C ASP A 129 -4.24 -6.41 17.40
N LEU A 130 -4.23 -7.33 16.44
CA LEU A 130 -5.36 -8.22 16.18
C LEU A 130 -5.38 -9.40 17.17
N PRO A 131 -6.57 -9.98 17.45
CA PRO A 131 -6.69 -11.21 18.23
C PRO A 131 -5.87 -12.35 17.64
N HIS A 132 -5.32 -13.21 18.50
CA HIS A 132 -4.43 -14.30 18.09
C HIS A 132 -4.97 -15.16 16.94
N ILE A 133 -6.27 -15.47 16.93
CA ILE A 133 -6.92 -16.23 15.85
C ILE A 133 -6.73 -15.57 14.47
N LEU A 134 -6.83 -14.24 14.40
CA LEU A 134 -6.60 -13.50 13.17
C LEU A 134 -5.10 -13.38 12.86
N ARG A 135 -4.25 -13.26 13.88
CA ARG A 135 -2.79 -13.25 13.70
C ARG A 135 -2.28 -14.54 13.09
N ASP A 136 -2.79 -15.66 13.57
CA ASP A 136 -2.41 -17.00 13.12
C ASP A 136 -2.87 -17.28 11.68
N ASP A 137 -3.80 -16.48 11.14
CA ASP A 137 -4.21 -16.57 9.74
C ASP A 137 -3.15 -16.04 8.76
N PHE A 138 -2.20 -15.24 9.25
CA PHE A 138 -1.08 -14.72 8.47
C PHE A 138 0.26 -15.14 9.13
N PRO A 139 0.68 -16.41 8.98
CA PRO A 139 1.98 -16.84 9.48
C PRO A 139 3.11 -16.11 8.76
N LEU A 140 4.28 -16.06 9.40
CA LEU A 140 5.49 -15.50 8.81
C LEU A 140 5.79 -16.17 7.46
N PRO A 141 5.82 -15.43 6.33
CA PRO A 141 6.12 -16.03 5.05
C PRO A 141 7.50 -16.66 5.02
N GLU A 142 7.61 -17.84 4.41
CA GLU A 142 8.86 -18.59 4.27
C GLU A 142 9.98 -17.74 3.65
N LEU A 143 9.61 -16.89 2.67
CA LEU A 143 10.52 -15.95 2.03
C LEU A 143 11.19 -15.01 3.04
N VAL A 144 10.47 -14.50 4.04
CA VAL A 144 11.06 -13.66 5.09
C VAL A 144 11.88 -14.50 6.07
N ALA A 145 11.31 -15.62 6.51
CA ALA A 145 11.92 -16.50 7.50
C ALA A 145 13.30 -17.03 7.08
N GLN A 146 13.50 -17.27 5.78
CA GLN A 146 14.73 -17.89 5.29
C GLN A 146 15.64 -16.94 4.50
N THR A 147 15.17 -15.83 3.93
CA THR A 147 16.04 -14.98 3.08
C THR A 147 17.01 -14.12 3.91
N GLY A 148 16.56 -13.59 5.04
CA GLY A 148 17.37 -12.78 5.96
C GLY A 148 17.72 -13.52 7.25
N LYS A 149 17.75 -12.80 8.37
CA LYS A 149 17.89 -13.40 9.70
C LYS A 149 16.57 -13.97 10.25
N GLY A 150 15.46 -13.74 9.55
CA GLY A 150 14.13 -14.20 9.92
C GLY A 150 13.45 -13.37 11.02
N ASP A 151 14.07 -12.25 11.42
CA ASP A 151 13.53 -11.30 12.38
C ASP A 151 12.65 -10.25 11.68
N VAL A 152 11.52 -9.94 12.31
CA VAL A 152 10.52 -9.00 11.77
C VAL A 152 10.44 -7.80 12.71
N TYR A 153 10.59 -6.61 12.14
CA TYR A 153 10.36 -5.35 12.82
C TYR A 153 8.87 -5.14 13.08
N ASP A 154 8.07 -5.30 12.03
CA ASP A 154 6.63 -5.06 12.08
C ASP A 154 5.89 -5.85 10.99
N THR A 155 4.61 -6.09 11.18
CA THR A 155 3.71 -6.62 10.16
C THR A 155 2.42 -5.83 10.19
N ASN A 156 2.13 -5.11 9.11
CA ASN A 156 0.98 -4.20 9.04
C ASN A 156 -0.07 -4.68 8.06
N VAL A 157 -1.32 -4.49 8.43
CA VAL A 157 -2.52 -4.81 7.65
C VAL A 157 -3.13 -3.51 7.14
N TRP A 158 -3.53 -3.51 5.87
CA TRP A 158 -4.34 -2.45 5.28
C TRP A 158 -5.59 -3.04 4.64
N ILE A 159 -6.77 -2.48 4.96
CA ILE A 159 -8.05 -2.88 4.39
C ILE A 159 -8.87 -1.63 4.07
N GLY A 160 -9.46 -1.57 2.88
CA GLY A 160 -10.35 -0.49 2.50
C GLY A 160 -11.23 -0.80 1.31
N TYR A 161 -12.02 0.19 0.92
CA TYR A 161 -12.84 0.16 -0.28
C TYR A 161 -12.30 1.15 -1.32
N PRO A 162 -11.91 0.70 -2.53
CA PRO A 162 -11.38 1.55 -3.58
C PRO A 162 -12.28 2.75 -3.93
N PRO A 163 -11.71 3.90 -4.35
CA PRO A 163 -10.27 4.12 -4.47
C PRO A 163 -9.60 4.31 -3.09
N THR A 164 -8.40 3.76 -2.95
CA THR A 164 -7.51 4.06 -1.81
C THR A 164 -6.20 4.64 -2.34
N TYR A 165 -5.53 5.46 -1.54
CA TYR A 165 -4.30 6.13 -1.96
C TYR A 165 -3.29 6.25 -0.82
N THR A 166 -2.07 5.80 -1.05
CA THR A 166 -0.91 6.03 -0.20
C THR A 166 0.10 6.90 -0.96
N PRO A 167 0.36 8.13 -0.49
CA PRO A 167 1.31 9.06 -1.10
C PRO A 167 2.72 8.51 -1.24
N LEU A 168 3.54 9.20 -2.03
CA LEU A 168 4.94 8.81 -2.24
C LEU A 168 5.73 8.92 -0.92
N HIS A 169 6.29 7.79 -0.48
CA HIS A 169 7.10 7.67 0.73
C HIS A 169 8.12 6.53 0.57
N ARG A 170 8.90 6.27 1.62
CA ARG A 170 9.81 5.14 1.72
C ARG A 170 9.76 4.59 3.14
N ASP A 171 9.96 3.29 3.27
CA ASP A 171 9.97 2.61 4.56
C ASP A 171 11.40 2.53 5.14
N PRO A 172 11.55 2.45 6.47
CA PRO A 172 12.87 2.28 7.11
C PRO A 172 13.49 0.91 6.86
N ASN A 173 12.65 -0.09 6.56
CA ASN A 173 12.99 -1.49 6.40
C ASN A 173 12.50 -1.99 5.04
N PRO A 174 13.06 -3.08 4.49
CA PRO A 174 12.48 -3.73 3.33
C PRO A 174 11.04 -4.19 3.65
N ASN A 175 10.22 -4.36 2.62
CA ASN A 175 8.81 -4.70 2.75
C ASN A 175 8.46 -5.85 1.79
N LEU A 176 8.05 -6.98 2.36
CA LEU A 176 7.37 -8.03 1.61
C LEU A 176 5.87 -7.75 1.66
N PHE A 177 5.35 -7.23 0.56
CA PHE A 177 3.98 -6.76 0.46
C PHE A 177 3.10 -7.80 -0.25
N ALA A 178 2.16 -8.38 0.47
CA ALA A 178 1.19 -9.38 0.02
C ALA A 178 -0.18 -8.73 -0.24
N GLN A 179 -0.68 -8.82 -1.47
CA GLN A 179 -2.04 -8.40 -1.80
C GLN A 179 -3.01 -9.54 -1.52
N LEU A 180 -3.93 -9.39 -0.57
CA LEU A 180 -4.86 -10.45 -0.17
C LEU A 180 -6.22 -10.37 -0.86
N ALA A 181 -6.71 -9.17 -1.17
CA ALA A 181 -8.02 -8.98 -1.81
C ALA A 181 -8.02 -7.75 -2.73
N GLY A 182 -8.85 -7.76 -3.77
CA GLY A 182 -8.93 -6.66 -4.74
C GLY A 182 -7.63 -6.43 -5.52
N ARG A 183 -7.43 -5.20 -6.01
CA ARG A 183 -6.28 -4.81 -6.83
C ARG A 183 -5.55 -3.59 -6.27
N LYS A 184 -4.23 -3.57 -6.40
CA LYS A 184 -3.39 -2.40 -6.14
C LYS A 184 -2.42 -2.15 -7.29
N ILE A 185 -2.23 -0.88 -7.61
CA ILE A 185 -1.15 -0.42 -8.48
C ILE A 185 -0.08 0.18 -7.58
N VAL A 186 1.16 -0.26 -7.75
CA VAL A 186 2.33 0.21 -7.01
C VAL A 186 3.28 0.89 -7.98
N ARG A 187 3.60 2.16 -7.71
CA ARG A 187 4.61 2.93 -8.46
C ARG A 187 5.85 3.09 -7.58
N LEU A 188 7.02 2.75 -8.13
CA LEU A 188 8.30 2.66 -7.43
C LEU A 188 9.35 3.58 -8.07
N LEU A 189 10.16 4.23 -7.26
CA LEU A 189 11.37 4.93 -7.72
C LEU A 189 12.58 4.46 -6.92
N ALA A 190 13.70 4.27 -7.62
CA ALA A 190 14.98 4.04 -6.98
C ALA A 190 15.31 5.18 -5.99
N PRO A 191 16.06 4.91 -4.90
CA PRO A 191 16.29 5.87 -3.82
C PRO A 191 16.67 7.29 -4.26
N ASN A 192 17.59 7.41 -5.23
CA ASN A 192 18.06 8.69 -5.76
C ASN A 192 17.00 9.42 -6.59
N ASN A 193 16.20 8.69 -7.38
CA ASN A 193 15.15 9.28 -8.21
C ASN A 193 13.97 9.75 -7.35
N GLY A 194 13.53 8.92 -6.39
CA GLY A 194 12.46 9.29 -5.48
C GLY A 194 12.83 10.48 -4.59
N GLN A 195 14.07 10.53 -4.07
CA GLN A 195 14.54 11.69 -3.30
C GLN A 195 14.57 12.96 -4.15
N ALA A 196 15.03 12.87 -5.39
CA ALA A 196 15.10 14.02 -6.28
C ALA A 196 13.71 14.52 -6.71
N LEU A 197 12.74 13.61 -6.90
CA LEU A 197 11.34 13.97 -7.16
C LEU A 197 10.70 14.60 -5.92
N PHE A 198 10.85 13.99 -4.75
CA PHE A 198 10.35 14.57 -3.50
C PHE A 198 10.93 15.97 -3.26
N ALA A 199 12.23 16.14 -3.44
CA ALA A 199 12.90 17.43 -3.29
C ALA A 199 12.47 18.46 -4.37
N SER A 200 12.04 18.03 -5.56
CA SER A 200 11.51 18.96 -6.56
C SER A 200 10.14 19.50 -6.12
N VAL A 201 9.25 18.64 -5.62
CA VAL A 201 7.94 19.03 -5.09
C VAL A 201 8.07 19.95 -3.88
N ARG A 202 8.92 19.60 -2.91
CA ARG A 202 9.18 20.45 -1.72
C ARG A 202 9.69 21.84 -2.09
N ARG A 203 10.58 21.93 -3.08
CA ARG A 203 11.08 23.23 -3.56
C ARG A 203 10.01 24.07 -4.23
N GLU A 204 9.08 23.46 -4.97
CA GLU A 204 7.91 24.17 -5.53
C GLU A 204 7.03 24.77 -4.43
N LEU A 205 6.97 24.12 -3.27
CA LEU A 205 6.27 24.60 -2.07
C LEU A 205 7.09 25.58 -1.21
N GLY A 206 8.32 25.95 -1.62
CA GLY A 206 9.21 26.79 -0.81
C GLY A 206 9.73 26.11 0.47
N GLN A 207 9.70 24.77 0.53
CA GLN A 207 10.07 23.98 1.69
C GLN A 207 11.41 23.24 1.47
N SER A 208 12.08 22.86 2.56
CA SER A 208 13.29 22.03 2.50
C SER A 208 12.96 20.63 1.99
N GLY A 209 13.71 20.17 0.99
CA GLY A 209 13.63 18.82 0.40
C GLY A 209 14.77 17.88 0.82
N GLY A 210 15.40 18.15 1.98
CA GLY A 210 16.52 17.37 2.50
C GLY A 210 16.14 15.92 2.87
N ARG A 211 17.16 15.09 3.13
CA ARG A 211 16.97 13.67 3.52
C ARG A 211 16.18 13.50 4.82
N GLU A 212 16.32 14.44 5.76
CA GLU A 212 15.60 14.44 7.04
C GLU A 212 14.09 14.58 6.86
N ALA A 213 13.66 15.50 5.98
CA ALA A 213 12.24 15.67 5.62
C ALA A 213 11.65 14.45 4.90
N ALA A 214 12.51 13.59 4.36
CA ALA A 214 12.17 12.38 3.62
C ALA A 214 12.35 11.08 4.43
N ALA A 215 12.84 11.15 5.67
CA ALA A 215 13.27 9.98 6.43
C ALA A 215 12.09 9.16 6.97
N PHE A 216 11.04 9.84 7.42
CA PHE A 216 9.85 9.24 7.99
C PHE A 216 8.66 10.13 7.69
N ARG A 217 7.63 9.57 7.06
CA ARG A 217 6.39 10.28 6.76
C ARG A 217 5.22 9.50 7.35
N GLY A 218 4.45 10.15 8.19
CA GLY A 218 3.27 9.61 8.86
C GLY A 218 1.98 10.20 8.31
N ALA A 219 0.99 10.37 9.17
CA ALA A 219 -0.34 10.89 8.83
C ALA A 219 -0.33 12.25 8.12
N GLU A 220 0.71 13.08 8.32
CA GLU A 220 0.84 14.39 7.67
C GLU A 220 0.96 14.30 6.14
N MET A 221 1.41 13.16 5.59
CA MET A 221 1.48 12.99 4.15
C MET A 221 0.13 12.87 3.47
N MET A 222 -0.91 12.57 4.25
CA MET A 222 -2.25 12.21 3.75
C MET A 222 -3.13 13.42 3.43
N GLN A 223 -2.62 14.64 3.56
CA GLN A 223 -3.36 15.87 3.27
C GLN A 223 -2.46 17.01 2.77
N GLY A 224 -3.08 18.10 2.30
CA GLY A 224 -2.40 19.33 1.90
C GLY A 224 -1.79 19.30 0.49
N GLN A 225 -1.17 20.41 0.11
CA GLN A 225 -0.67 20.64 -1.24
C GLN A 225 0.44 19.66 -1.65
N GLU A 226 1.30 19.27 -0.72
CA GLU A 226 2.37 18.29 -0.97
C GLU A 226 1.82 16.95 -1.43
N ARG A 227 0.73 16.46 -0.81
CA ARG A 227 0.04 15.25 -1.23
C ARG A 227 -0.39 15.36 -2.70
N THR A 228 -1.09 16.45 -3.04
CA THR A 228 -1.65 16.66 -4.39
C THR A 228 -0.55 16.77 -5.44
N LEU A 229 0.54 17.49 -5.13
CA LEU A 229 1.66 17.64 -6.06
C LEU A 229 2.45 16.34 -6.24
N LEU A 230 2.68 15.58 -5.16
CA LEU A 230 3.31 14.24 -5.25
C LEU A 230 2.41 13.28 -6.01
N GLU A 231 1.10 13.33 -5.79
CA GLU A 231 0.14 12.53 -6.55
C GLU A 231 0.26 12.86 -8.04
N LYS A 232 0.21 14.14 -8.40
CA LYS A 232 0.37 14.60 -9.79
C LYS A 232 1.70 14.14 -10.40
N ALA A 233 2.81 14.30 -9.68
CA ALA A 233 4.15 13.95 -10.14
C ALA A 233 4.31 12.46 -10.44
N VAL A 234 3.72 11.62 -9.58
CA VAL A 234 3.87 10.16 -9.65
C VAL A 234 2.80 9.53 -10.52
N TRP A 235 1.57 10.06 -10.50
CA TRP A 235 0.38 9.42 -11.07
C TRP A 235 -0.08 9.97 -12.41
N ASN A 236 0.29 11.19 -12.81
CA ASN A 236 -0.13 11.73 -14.11
C ASN A 236 0.73 11.18 -15.25
N ASP A 237 0.06 10.73 -16.31
CA ASP A 237 0.67 10.15 -17.51
C ASP A 237 1.07 11.21 -18.54
N SER A 238 1.28 12.46 -18.11
CA SER A 238 1.52 13.60 -19.01
C SER A 238 2.86 13.46 -19.72
N SER A 239 2.82 12.85 -20.91
CA SER A 239 3.84 12.88 -21.96
C SER A 239 4.07 14.29 -22.53
N GLU A 240 3.39 15.32 -22.02
CA GLU A 240 3.65 16.71 -22.37
C GLU A 240 4.92 17.18 -21.68
N VAL A 241 6.04 16.90 -22.33
CA VAL A 241 7.35 17.48 -22.03
C VAL A 241 7.27 18.97 -22.34
N VAL A 242 6.84 19.77 -21.36
CA VAL A 242 7.05 21.22 -21.38
C VAL A 242 8.33 21.52 -20.62
N GLY A 243 9.45 21.44 -21.34
CA GLY A 243 10.75 21.98 -20.91
C GLY A 243 11.83 20.96 -20.54
N SER A 244 13.07 21.46 -20.47
CA SER A 244 14.34 20.78 -20.20
C SER A 244 14.52 20.28 -18.75
N GLY A 245 13.45 19.78 -18.13
CA GLY A 245 13.49 19.26 -16.76
C GLY A 245 14.08 17.86 -16.65
N ARG A 246 14.50 17.50 -15.43
CA ARG A 246 15.02 16.16 -15.10
C ARG A 246 13.89 15.13 -15.20
N GLU A 247 14.04 14.15 -16.09
CA GLU A 247 13.14 13.00 -16.16
C GLU A 247 13.35 12.06 -14.96
N PHE A 248 12.25 11.61 -14.35
CA PHE A 248 12.27 10.60 -13.30
C PHE A 248 11.82 9.27 -13.87
N VAL A 249 12.72 8.29 -13.90
CA VAL A 249 12.38 6.91 -14.27
C VAL A 249 11.97 6.15 -13.03
N GLY A 250 10.79 5.52 -13.09
CA GLY A 250 10.26 4.62 -12.08
C GLY A 250 9.68 3.35 -12.69
N TYR A 251 9.14 2.50 -11.82
CA TYR A 251 8.54 1.22 -12.17
C TYR A 251 7.08 1.18 -11.74
N GLU A 252 6.28 0.42 -12.46
CA GLU A 252 4.88 0.14 -12.12
C GLU A 252 4.68 -1.38 -12.00
N ALA A 253 3.95 -1.76 -10.96
CA ALA A 253 3.52 -3.12 -10.69
C ALA A 253 2.02 -3.14 -10.42
N GLU A 254 1.32 -4.04 -11.10
CA GLU A 254 -0.09 -4.34 -10.83
C GLU A 254 -0.19 -5.63 -10.02
N LEU A 255 -0.82 -5.54 -8.86
CA LEU A 255 -1.03 -6.65 -7.93
C LEU A 255 -2.51 -6.99 -7.87
N GLU A 256 -2.82 -8.27 -8.07
CA GLU A 256 -4.13 -8.86 -7.85
C GLU A 256 -4.15 -9.70 -6.57
N ALA A 257 -5.32 -10.21 -6.21
CA ALA A 257 -5.49 -11.06 -5.04
C ALA A 257 -4.57 -12.30 -5.09
N GLY A 258 -3.70 -12.41 -4.10
CA GLY A 258 -2.71 -13.46 -3.91
C GLY A 258 -1.32 -13.09 -4.41
N ASP A 259 -1.15 -11.97 -5.10
CA ASP A 259 0.16 -11.54 -5.59
C ASP A 259 1.01 -10.92 -4.48
N GLY A 260 2.32 -10.86 -4.74
CA GLY A 260 3.29 -10.27 -3.82
C GLY A 260 4.30 -9.40 -4.55
N ILE A 261 4.86 -8.42 -3.84
CA ILE A 261 6.00 -7.62 -4.29
C ILE A 261 7.01 -7.46 -3.16
N PHE A 262 8.29 -7.58 -3.49
CA PHE A 262 9.37 -7.17 -2.61
C PHE A 262 9.76 -5.73 -2.91
N ILE A 263 9.68 -4.87 -1.90
CA ILE A 263 10.10 -3.47 -1.96
C ILE A 263 11.34 -3.34 -1.07
N PRO A 264 12.53 -3.14 -1.63
CA PRO A 264 13.76 -3.07 -0.85
C PRO A 264 13.84 -1.79 -0.02
N LYS A 265 14.72 -1.80 0.96
CA LYS A 265 14.98 -0.65 1.82
C LYS A 265 15.32 0.59 0.99
N GLY A 266 14.76 1.73 1.38
CA GLY A 266 15.04 3.02 0.75
C GLY A 266 14.39 3.26 -0.62
N TRP A 267 13.71 2.26 -1.20
CA TRP A 267 12.90 2.46 -2.40
C TRP A 267 11.67 3.30 -2.10
N TRP A 268 11.47 4.32 -2.91
CA TRP A 268 10.29 5.16 -2.82
C TRP A 268 9.13 4.49 -3.52
N HIS A 269 7.95 4.58 -2.93
CA HIS A 269 6.76 3.99 -3.50
C HIS A 269 5.49 4.77 -3.17
N SER A 270 4.54 4.69 -4.08
CA SER A 270 3.18 5.20 -3.93
C SER A 270 2.22 4.13 -4.42
N ILE A 271 1.08 3.99 -3.74
CA ILE A 271 0.17 2.85 -3.94
C ILE A 271 -1.25 3.36 -4.12
N LYS A 272 -1.98 2.83 -5.10
CA LYS A 272 -3.42 3.05 -5.27
C LYS A 272 -4.19 1.74 -5.27
N GLY A 273 -5.21 1.65 -4.43
CA GLY A 273 -6.23 0.60 -4.52
C GLY A 273 -7.26 0.97 -5.56
N VAL A 274 -7.54 0.05 -6.48
CA VAL A 274 -8.39 0.29 -7.66
C VAL A 274 -9.37 -0.86 -7.90
N GLY A 275 -10.40 -0.61 -8.71
CA GLY A 275 -11.39 -1.61 -9.08
C GLY A 275 -12.59 -1.65 -8.14
N GLU A 276 -13.27 -2.79 -8.13
CA GLU A 276 -14.51 -3.02 -7.39
C GLU A 276 -14.27 -3.97 -6.21
N GLY A 277 -15.07 -3.83 -5.16
CA GLY A 277 -14.95 -4.64 -3.95
C GLY A 277 -13.80 -4.22 -3.04
N VAL A 278 -13.65 -4.94 -1.92
CA VAL A 278 -12.66 -4.67 -0.89
C VAL A 278 -11.24 -4.88 -1.43
N THR A 279 -10.34 -3.96 -1.10
CA THR A 279 -8.89 -4.11 -1.28
C THR A 279 -8.21 -4.35 0.06
N ALA A 280 -7.34 -5.35 0.12
CA ALA A 280 -6.60 -5.65 1.34
C ALA A 280 -5.18 -6.13 1.04
N SER A 281 -4.25 -5.75 1.89
CA SER A 281 -2.84 -6.14 1.80
C SER A 281 -2.20 -6.27 3.17
N VAL A 282 -1.15 -7.07 3.25
CA VAL A 282 -0.29 -7.19 4.44
C VAL A 282 1.15 -6.93 4.02
N GLY A 283 1.88 -6.19 4.83
CA GLY A 283 3.28 -5.83 4.61
C GLY A 283 4.09 -6.36 5.77
N VAL A 284 5.06 -7.20 5.46
CA VAL A 284 5.99 -7.78 6.45
C VAL A 284 7.31 -7.04 6.31
N PHE A 285 7.77 -6.44 7.41
CA PHE A 285 8.98 -5.61 7.45
C PHE A 285 10.10 -6.34 8.19
N PRO A 286 11.04 -7.01 7.50
CA PRO A 286 12.20 -7.64 8.12
C PRO A 286 13.19 -6.59 8.65
N TRP A 287 14.06 -6.98 9.58
CA TRP A 287 15.19 -6.15 10.00
C TRP A 287 16.34 -6.12 8.98
#